data_AF-A0A2V6QIT8-F1
#
_entry.id   AF-A0A2V6QIT8-F1
#
_cell.length_a   1.000
_cell.length_b   1.000
_cell.length_c   1.000
_cell.angle_alpha   90.00
_cell.angle_beta   90.00
_cell.angle_gamma   90.00
#
_symmetry.space_group_name_H-M   'P 1'
#
loop_
_entity.id
_entity.type
_entity.pdbx_description
1 polymer ?
#
loop_
_entity_poly.entity_id
_entity_poly.type
_entity_poly.pdbx_seq_one_letter_code
_entity_poly.pdbx_strand_id
1 'polypeptide(L)'
;MKSGENAIWPGGSIYPSVWSLQLAARAHGLGSVPVGSLARHQAEIFPRLGVPADEGWMLASIVALGYPTGRWAVAPRKPAHEVTFVERFGQRPAWTLSKPLWPNDV
;
A
#
# COMPACT_ATOMS: atom_id res chain seq x y z
N MET A 1 -26.30 -5.88 -2.19
CA MET A 1 -25.99 -6.01 -0.75
C MET A 1 -25.55 -4.65 -0.27
N LYS A 2 -26.29 -4.01 0.63
CA LYS A 2 -25.93 -2.68 1.15
C LYS A 2 -24.73 -2.84 2.08
N SER A 3 -23.67 -2.10 1.80
CA SER A 3 -22.50 -2.00 2.68
C SER A 3 -22.96 -1.45 4.03
N GLY A 4 -22.89 -2.26 5.09
CA GLY A 4 -23.23 -1.82 6.45
C GLY A 4 -23.65 -2.91 7.43
N GLU A 5 -24.29 -3.99 6.98
CA GLU A 5 -25.00 -4.88 7.91
C GLU A 5 -24.26 -6.17 8.32
N ASN A 6 -23.02 -6.40 7.87
CA ASN A 6 -22.11 -7.46 8.39
C ASN A 6 -20.68 -7.26 7.84
N ALA A 7 -20.05 -6.11 8.10
CA ALA A 7 -18.77 -5.76 7.48
C ALA A 7 -17.58 -6.44 8.18
N ILE A 8 -17.37 -7.73 7.90
CA ILE A 8 -16.02 -8.30 7.87
C ILE A 8 -15.31 -7.55 6.74
N TRP A 9 -14.63 -6.44 7.06
CA TRP A 9 -13.90 -5.53 6.16
C TRP A 9 -13.92 -5.92 4.66
N PRO A 10 -14.91 -5.45 3.87
CA PRO A 10 -14.97 -5.75 2.44
C PRO A 10 -13.84 -5.00 1.74
N GLY A 11 -12.73 -5.67 1.48
CA GLY A 11 -11.57 -5.03 0.83
C GLY A 11 -10.19 -5.60 1.14
N GLY A 12 -10.08 -6.75 1.81
CA GLY A 12 -8.78 -7.38 2.12
C GLY A 12 -7.88 -7.62 0.90
N SER A 13 -8.45 -7.76 -0.30
CA SER A 13 -7.72 -7.94 -1.56
C SER A 13 -7.22 -6.64 -2.20
N ILE A 14 -7.69 -5.46 -1.76
CA ILE A 14 -7.43 -4.20 -2.45
C ILE A 14 -5.96 -3.78 -2.29
N TYR A 15 -5.43 -3.74 -1.07
CA TYR A 15 -4.04 -3.35 -0.82
C TYR A 15 -3.02 -4.32 -1.42
N PRO A 16 -3.21 -5.65 -1.38
CA PRO A 16 -2.39 -6.58 -2.15
C PRO A 16 -2.40 -6.29 -3.66
N SER A 17 -3.58 -5.99 -4.24
CA SER A 17 -3.70 -5.65 -5.66
C SER A 17 -3.00 -4.34 -6.00
N VAL A 18 -3.11 -3.32 -5.15
CA VAL A 18 -2.37 -2.06 -5.27
C VAL A 18 -0.87 -2.32 -5.23
N TRP A 19 -0.39 -3.17 -4.30
CA TRP A 19 1.03 -3.51 -4.24
C TRP A 19 1.50 -4.23 -5.51
N SER A 20 0.72 -5.17 -6.06
CA SER A 20 1.01 -5.81 -7.34
C SER A 20 1.12 -4.80 -8.49
N LEU A 21 0.19 -3.83 -8.57
CA LEU A 21 0.26 -2.73 -9.54
C LEU A 21 1.57 -1.95 -9.39
N GLN A 22 1.97 -1.62 -8.16
CA GLN A 22 3.20 -0.85 -7.91
C GLN A 22 4.48 -1.62 -8.28
N LEU A 23 4.50 -2.94 -8.06
CA LEU A 23 5.60 -3.80 -8.49
C LEU A 23 5.70 -3.85 -10.02
N ALA A 24 4.56 -4.03 -10.70
CA ALA A 24 4.51 -4.01 -12.17
C ALA A 24 4.94 -2.64 -12.72
N ALA A 25 4.46 -1.54 -12.14
CA ALA A 25 4.87 -0.18 -12.50
C ALA A 25 6.40 -0.04 -12.42
N ARG A 26 7.02 -0.50 -11.32
CA ARG A 26 8.48 -0.49 -11.15
C ARG A 26 9.20 -1.30 -12.23
N ALA A 27 8.70 -2.48 -12.58
CA ALA A 27 9.28 -3.31 -13.65
C ALA A 27 9.21 -2.62 -15.03
N HIS A 28 8.21 -1.76 -15.25
CA HIS A 28 8.05 -0.96 -16.46
C HIS A 28 8.70 0.43 -16.39
N GLY A 29 9.52 0.71 -15.37
CA GLY A 29 10.22 1.99 -15.23
C GLY A 29 9.34 3.15 -14.76
N LEU A 30 8.12 2.88 -14.26
CA LEU A 30 7.22 3.87 -13.66
C LEU A 30 7.49 3.99 -12.16
N GLY A 31 7.43 5.21 -11.65
CA GLY A 31 7.26 5.51 -10.23
C GLY A 31 5.79 5.38 -9.83
N SER A 32 5.54 4.99 -8.57
CA SER A 32 4.19 4.90 -8.01
C SER A 32 4.13 5.40 -6.58
N VAL A 33 3.03 6.07 -6.20
CA VAL A 33 2.77 6.49 -4.82
C VAL A 33 1.28 6.36 -4.45
N PRO A 34 0.93 5.60 -3.40
CA PRO A 34 -0.42 5.60 -2.86
C PRO A 34 -0.70 6.94 -2.17
N VAL A 35 -1.81 7.58 -2.52
CA VAL A 35 -2.20 8.90 -2.02
C VAL A 35 -3.40 8.76 -1.07
N GLY A 36 -3.17 8.09 0.06
CA GLY A 36 -4.23 7.74 1.01
C GLY A 36 -4.99 8.94 1.60
N SER A 37 -4.36 10.12 1.64
CA SER A 37 -5.00 11.35 2.12
C SER A 37 -6.21 11.79 1.29
N LEU A 38 -6.24 11.45 0.00
CA LEU A 38 -7.31 11.84 -0.93
C LEU A 38 -8.61 11.09 -0.67
N ALA A 39 -8.60 9.97 0.06
CA ALA A 39 -9.81 9.28 0.50
C ALA A 39 -10.76 10.21 1.28
N ARG A 40 -10.21 11.20 1.99
CA ARG A 40 -10.99 12.22 2.73
C ARG A 40 -11.80 13.14 1.83
N HIS A 41 -11.49 13.20 0.55
CA HIS A 41 -12.15 14.03 -0.45
C HIS A 41 -13.10 13.22 -1.34
N GLN A 42 -13.51 12.01 -0.92
CA GLN A 42 -14.39 11.14 -1.69
C GLN A 42 -15.65 11.85 -2.22
N ALA A 43 -16.30 12.67 -1.38
CA ALA A 43 -17.51 13.42 -1.75
C ALA A 43 -17.27 14.41 -2.91
N GLU A 44 -16.04 14.88 -3.09
CA GLU A 44 -15.64 15.78 -4.17
C GLU A 44 -15.17 15.00 -5.41
N ILE A 45 -14.59 13.82 -5.21
CA ILE A 45 -14.03 12.97 -6.26
C ILE A 45 -15.12 12.21 -7.02
N PHE A 46 -16.09 11.63 -6.30
CA PHE A 46 -17.13 10.78 -6.88
C PHE A 46 -17.94 11.49 -7.98
N PRO A 47 -18.45 12.72 -7.77
CA PRO A 47 -19.17 13.43 -8.82
C PRO A 47 -18.33 13.71 -10.07
N ARG A 48 -17.02 13.98 -9.90
CA ARG A 48 -16.11 14.27 -11.02
C ARG A 48 -15.76 13.04 -11.84
N LEU A 49 -15.74 11.86 -11.20
CA LEU A 49 -15.50 10.58 -11.85
C LEU A 49 -16.79 9.86 -12.28
N GLY A 50 -17.96 10.46 -12.02
CA GLY A 50 -19.26 9.86 -12.31
C GLY A 50 -19.57 8.60 -11.47
N VAL A 51 -18.98 8.49 -10.28
CA VAL A 51 -19.23 7.34 -9.38
C VAL A 51 -20.57 7.56 -8.66
N PRO A 52 -21.50 6.58 -8.70
CA PRO A 52 -22.80 6.70 -8.03
C PRO A 52 -22.63 6.56 -6.52
N ALA A 53 -22.60 7.71 -5.82
CA ALA A 53 -22.29 7.77 -4.38
C ALA A 53 -23.36 7.10 -3.50
N ASP A 54 -24.58 6.95 -4.00
CA ASP A 54 -25.75 6.37 -3.34
C ASP A 54 -25.85 4.84 -3.47
N GLU A 55 -25.02 4.23 -4.32
CA GLU A 55 -24.99 2.76 -4.53
C GLU A 55 -24.02 2.02 -3.59
N GLY A 56 -23.44 2.71 -2.61
CA GLY A 56 -22.57 2.11 -1.60
C GLY A 56 -21.13 1.87 -2.05
N TRP A 57 -20.67 2.58 -3.08
CA TRP A 57 -19.26 2.59 -3.50
C TRP A 57 -18.37 3.26 -2.46
N MET A 58 -17.13 2.78 -2.35
CA MET A 58 -16.12 3.30 -1.43
C MET A 58 -14.80 3.52 -2.16
N LEU A 59 -14.18 4.68 -1.95
CA LEU A 59 -12.86 4.98 -2.45
C LEU A 59 -11.81 4.28 -1.57
N ALA A 60 -11.26 3.17 -2.06
CA ALA A 60 -10.35 2.37 -1.27
C ALA A 60 -8.87 2.79 -1.39
N SER A 61 -8.43 3.27 -2.56
CA SER A 61 -7.07 3.76 -2.78
C SER A 61 -6.99 4.64 -4.02
N ILE A 62 -6.04 5.56 -4.04
CA ILE A 62 -5.62 6.33 -5.21
C ILE A 62 -4.13 6.12 -5.37
N VAL A 63 -3.66 5.83 -6.57
CA VAL A 63 -2.25 5.62 -6.87
C VAL A 63 -1.85 6.57 -7.98
N ALA A 64 -0.91 7.46 -7.71
CA ALA A 64 -0.29 8.27 -8.75
C ALA A 64 0.82 7.45 -9.42
N LEU A 65 0.88 7.50 -10.76
CA LEU A 65 1.85 6.81 -11.61
C LEU A 65 2.50 7.82 -12.56
N GLY A 66 3.78 7.62 -12.87
CA GLY A 66 4.47 8.46 -13.85
C GLY A 66 5.92 8.04 -14.08
N TYR A 67 6.56 8.65 -15.08
CA TYR A 67 7.97 8.38 -15.36
C TYR A 67 8.88 9.18 -14.40
N PRO A 68 9.77 8.51 -13.65
CA PRO A 68 10.73 9.16 -12.79
C PRO A 68 11.63 10.12 -13.58
N THR A 69 11.87 11.32 -13.04
CA THR A 69 12.98 12.18 -13.51
C THR A 69 14.27 11.94 -12.74
N GLY A 70 14.25 11.06 -11.72
CA GLY A 70 15.40 10.71 -10.89
C GLY A 70 15.26 9.31 -10.28
N ARG A 71 16.26 8.89 -9.50
CA ARG A 71 16.27 7.58 -8.82
C ARG A 71 15.88 7.75 -7.35
N TRP A 72 14.77 7.14 -6.94
CA TRP A 72 14.42 7.06 -5.53
C TRP A 72 15.11 5.86 -4.89
N ALA A 73 15.91 6.13 -3.85
CA ALA A 73 16.58 5.11 -3.07
C ALA A 73 15.57 4.22 -2.33
N VAL A 74 16.02 3.03 -1.92
CA VAL A 74 15.28 2.20 -0.99
C VAL A 74 15.12 2.97 0.31
N ALA A 75 13.88 3.32 0.66
CA ALA A 75 13.60 4.03 1.90
C ALA A 75 14.05 3.17 3.11
N PRO A 76 14.61 3.79 4.16
CA PRO A 76 15.09 3.06 5.32
C PRO A 76 13.97 2.22 5.93
N ARG A 77 14.33 1.03 6.41
CA ARG A 77 13.44 0.11 7.12
C ARG A 77 14.10 -0.27 8.44
N LYS A 78 13.28 -0.51 9.47
CA LYS A 78 13.79 -1.10 10.71
C LYS A 78 14.36 -2.49 10.39
N PRO A 79 15.45 -2.90 11.06
CA PRO A 79 15.97 -4.26 10.95
C PRO A 79 14.87 -5.31 11.17
N ALA A 80 14.91 -6.41 10.41
CA ALA A 80 13.86 -7.43 10.47
C ALA A 80 13.63 -7.97 11.89
N HIS A 81 14.70 -8.15 12.67
CA HIS A 81 14.61 -8.65 14.05
C HIS A 81 13.87 -7.70 15.01
N GLU A 82 13.74 -6.42 14.66
CA GLU A 82 13.00 -5.42 15.43
C GLU A 82 11.51 -5.37 15.10
N VAL A 83 11.06 -6.02 14.03
CA VAL A 83 9.65 -6.00 13.59
C VAL A 83 9.03 -7.39 13.47
N THR A 84 9.85 -8.44 13.47
CA THR A 84 9.39 -9.84 13.50
C THR A 84 9.12 -10.28 14.93
N PHE A 85 8.02 -11.00 15.12
CA PHE A 85 7.74 -11.76 16.33
C PHE A 85 7.61 -13.24 16.00
N VAL A 86 8.14 -14.10 16.87
CA VAL A 86 8.17 -15.56 16.68
C VAL A 86 7.24 -16.20 17.69
N GLU A 87 6.31 -17.03 17.22
CA GLU A 87 5.20 -17.66 17.95
C GLU A 87 4.18 -16.72 18.62
N ARG A 88 4.64 -15.68 19.33
CA ARG A 88 3.82 -14.81 20.16
C ARG A 88 4.15 -13.34 19.93
N PHE A 89 3.11 -12.50 19.96
CA PHE A 89 3.30 -11.05 19.86
C PHE A 89 4.24 -10.54 20.97
N GLY A 90 5.21 -9.71 20.60
CA GLY A 90 6.25 -9.20 21.52
C GLY A 90 7.46 -10.13 21.70
N GLN A 91 7.39 -11.41 21.32
CA GLN A 91 8.52 -12.33 21.45
C GLN A 91 9.52 -12.15 20.29
N ARG A 92 10.70 -11.64 20.60
CA ARG A 92 11.77 -11.37 19.62
C ARG A 92 12.38 -12.67 19.08
N PRO A 93 12.84 -12.68 17.81
CA PRO A 93 13.64 -13.78 17.30
C PRO A 93 15.00 -13.88 18.01
N ALA A 94 15.60 -15.07 18.03
CA ALA A 94 16.95 -15.28 18.58
C ALA A 94 18.08 -14.74 17.68
N TRP A 95 17.76 -14.42 16.42
CA TRP A 95 18.71 -13.86 15.45
C TRP A 95 18.65 -12.33 15.41
N THR A 96 19.78 -11.70 15.10
CA THR A 96 19.88 -10.26 14.85
C THR A 96 20.51 -10.02 13.48
N LEU A 97 20.12 -8.91 12.84
CA LEU A 97 20.62 -8.49 11.53
C LEU A 97 20.93 -7.01 11.58
N SER A 98 22.21 -6.65 11.53
CA SER A 98 22.68 -5.26 11.60
C SER A 98 22.72 -4.56 10.24
N LYS A 99 22.59 -5.31 9.14
CA LYS A 99 22.60 -4.82 7.75
C LYS A 99 21.61 -5.60 6.88
N PRO A 100 21.09 -5.01 5.78
CA PRO A 100 20.30 -5.75 4.80
C PRO A 100 21.06 -6.92 4.20
N LEU A 101 20.34 -8.00 3.86
CA LEU A 101 20.93 -9.20 3.22
C LEU A 101 20.94 -9.12 1.68
N TRP A 102 20.35 -8.07 1.10
CA TRP A 102 20.42 -7.82 -0.34
C TRP A 102 21.63 -6.93 -0.68
N PRO A 103 22.19 -7.04 -1.90
CA PRO A 103 23.28 -6.18 -2.36
C PRO A 103 22.87 -4.70 -2.29
N ASN A 104 23.79 -3.82 -1.89
CA ASN A 104 23.53 -2.38 -1.74
C ASN A 104 23.50 -1.62 -3.07
N ASP A 105 23.56 -2.35 -4.20
CA ASP A 105 23.92 -1.79 -5.50
C ASP A 105 22.67 -1.51 -6.39
N VAL A 106 21.46 -1.82 -5.87
CA VAL A 106 20.17 -1.74 -6.59
C VAL A 106 19.41 -0.44 -6.35
#